data_AF-A0A2H0NLF6-F1
#
_entry.id   AF-A0A2H0NLF6-F1
#
_cell.length_a   1.000
_cell.length_b   1.000
_cell.length_c   1.000
_cell.angle_alpha   90.00
_cell.angle_beta   90.00
_cell.angle_gamma   90.00
#
_symmetry.space_group_name_H-M   'P 1'
#
loop_
_entity.id
_entity.type
_entity.pdbx_description
1 polymer ?
#
loop_
_entity_poly.entity_id
_entity_poly.type
_entity_poly.pdbx_seq_one_letter_code
_entity_poly.pdbx_strand_id
1 'polypeptide(L)' 'KNGCCYHGLSFNVNMDLTPFANINPCGYHGLRVTQCIELGITVPLEELQAELTQNLVHGLQRHPTRRHTLSDNTPD' A
#
# COMPACT_ATOMS: atom_id res chain seq x y z
N LYS A 1 -5.41 -3.54 -20.70
CA LYS A 1 -5.48 -2.81 -19.40
C LYS A 1 -4.35 -1.77 -19.41
N ASN A 2 -4.66 -0.48 -19.17
CA ASN A 2 -3.80 0.69 -19.48
C ASN A 2 -2.53 0.86 -18.60
N GLY A 3 -1.92 -0.22 -18.10
CA GLY A 3 -0.75 -0.12 -17.22
C GLY A 3 -1.02 0.54 -15.87
N CYS A 4 -2.29 0.75 -15.50
CA CYS A 4 -2.69 1.35 -14.22
C CYS A 4 -3.01 0.25 -13.19
N CYS A 5 -2.61 0.50 -11.95
CA CYS A 5 -3.06 -0.26 -10.79
C CYS A 5 -4.48 0.20 -10.39
N TYR A 6 -5.28 -0.74 -9.92
CA TYR A 6 -6.59 -0.49 -9.33
C TYR A 6 -6.56 -0.95 -7.87
N HIS A 7 -7.47 -0.43 -7.04
CA HIS A 7 -7.47 -0.50 -5.57
C HIS A 7 -6.44 0.44 -4.94
N GLY A 8 -5.83 0.00 -3.84
CA GLY A 8 -4.94 0.81 -3.03
C GLY A 8 -4.36 -0.04 -1.91
N LEU A 9 -4.14 0.58 -0.76
CA LEU A 9 -3.64 -0.06 0.45
C LEU A 9 -4.53 0.30 1.64
N SER A 10 -4.52 -0.56 2.66
CA SER A 10 -5.13 -0.29 3.97
C SER A 10 -4.02 -0.28 5.01
N PHE A 11 -3.96 0.77 5.83
CA PHE A 11 -2.96 0.93 6.87
C PHE A 11 -3.64 1.06 8.23
N ASN A 12 -3.41 0.09 9.12
CA ASN A 12 -4.10 0.01 10.40
C ASN A 12 -3.46 0.97 11.41
N VAL A 13 -4.19 2.00 11.84
CA VAL A 13 -3.67 3.04 12.76
C VAL A 13 -4.19 2.84 14.18
N ASN A 14 -5.49 3.01 14.37
CA ASN A 14 -6.20 2.86 15.63
C ASN A 14 -7.65 2.46 15.31
N MET A 15 -7.88 1.15 15.22
CA MET A 15 -9.16 0.58 14.80
C MET A 15 -9.45 -0.73 15.54
N ASP A 16 -10.69 -1.21 15.45
CA ASP A 16 -11.05 -2.54 15.93
C ASP A 16 -10.45 -3.62 15.01
N LEU A 17 -9.54 -4.43 15.55
CA LEU A 17 -8.92 -5.55 14.83
C LEU A 17 -9.70 -6.87 14.95
N THR A 18 -10.77 -6.93 15.74
CA THR A 18 -11.60 -8.13 15.93
C THR A 18 -12.05 -8.78 14.61
N PRO A 19 -12.41 -8.03 13.54
CA PRO A 19 -12.78 -8.63 12.26
C PRO A 19 -11.66 -9.47 11.62
N PHE A 20 -10.38 -9.14 11.85
CA PHE A 20 -9.25 -9.90 11.31
C PHE A 20 -9.11 -11.29 11.93
N ALA A 21 -9.62 -11.50 13.15
CA ALA A 21 -9.60 -12.81 13.80
C ALA A 21 -10.57 -13.82 13.18
N ASN A 22 -11.60 -13.34 12.47
CA ASN A 22 -12.65 -14.17 11.87
C ASN A 22 -12.39 -14.52 10.41
N ILE A 23 -11.23 -14.12 9.87
CA ILE A 23 -10.82 -14.40 8.49
C ILE A 23 -9.45 -15.09 8.48
N ASN A 24 -9.09 -15.70 7.35
CA ASN A 24 -7.71 -16.13 7.08
C ASN A 24 -7.04 -15.03 6.26
N PRO A 25 -6.47 -13.97 6.89
CA PRO A 25 -5.84 -12.90 6.16
C PRO A 25 -4.70 -13.46 5.30
N CYS A 26 -4.68 -13.09 4.01
CA CYS A 26 -3.67 -13.53 3.05
C CYS A 26 -3.54 -15.06 2.89
N GLY A 27 -4.55 -15.85 3.31
CA GLY A 27 -4.53 -17.32 3.23
C GLY A 27 -3.72 -18.01 4.34
N TYR A 28 -3.19 -17.27 5.31
CA TYR A 28 -2.40 -17.82 6.42
C TYR A 28 -3.23 -17.91 7.70
N HIS A 29 -3.48 -19.14 8.14
CA HIS A 29 -4.22 -19.38 9.38
C HIS A 29 -3.40 -18.88 10.59
N GLY A 30 -4.00 -18.02 11.42
CA GLY A 30 -3.36 -17.50 12.63
C GLY A 30 -2.33 -16.39 12.43
N LEU A 31 -2.22 -15.80 11.23
CA LEU A 31 -1.37 -14.62 11.03
C LEU A 31 -1.89 -13.45 11.89
N ARG A 32 -1.08 -13.02 12.86
CA ARG A 32 -1.46 -11.88 13.72
C ARG A 32 -1.38 -10.58 12.94
N VAL A 33 -2.42 -9.79 13.05
CA VAL A 33 -2.50 -8.42 12.54
C VAL A 33 -2.15 -7.46 13.67
N THR A 34 -1.50 -6.34 13.35
CA THR A 34 -1.18 -5.26 14.29
C THR A 34 -1.57 -3.91 13.69
N GLN A 35 -1.33 -2.85 14.45
CA GLN A 35 -1.68 -1.46 14.13
C GLN A 35 -0.70 -0.48 14.79
N CYS A 36 -0.65 0.76 14.30
CA CYS A 36 0.27 1.79 14.80
C CYS A 36 0.24 1.96 16.32
N ILE A 37 -0.95 2.03 16.93
CA ILE A 37 -1.07 2.25 18.37
C ILE A 37 -0.47 1.12 19.21
N GLU A 38 -0.53 -0.13 18.73
CA GLU A 38 0.10 -1.29 19.39
C GLU A 38 1.63 -1.25 19.30
N LEU A 39 2.17 -0.56 18.30
CA LEU A 39 3.60 -0.34 18.11
C LEU A 39 4.11 0.94 18.80
N GLY A 40 3.25 1.63 19.58
CA GLY A 40 3.60 2.87 20.29
C GLY A 40 3.53 4.15 19.44
N ILE A 41 3.03 4.06 18.21
CA ILE A 41 2.85 5.22 17.33
C ILE A 41 1.50 5.85 17.65
N THR A 42 1.54 7.00 18.34
CA THR A 42 0.37 7.67 18.92
C THR A 42 0.15 9.09 18.40
N VAL A 43 0.85 9.45 17.31
CA VAL A 43 0.69 10.74 16.63
C VAL A 43 -0.74 10.89 16.05
N PRO A 44 -1.21 12.12 15.80
CA PRO A 44 -2.49 12.36 15.15
C PRO A 44 -2.61 11.66 13.78
N LEU A 45 -3.82 11.23 13.43
CA LEU A 45 -4.08 10.54 12.17
C LEU A 45 -3.65 11.36 10.94
N GLU A 46 -3.87 12.68 10.97
CA GLU A 46 -3.51 13.59 9.88
C GLU A 46 -2.00 13.61 9.62
N GLU A 47 -1.19 13.55 10.68
CA GLU A 47 0.26 13.48 10.58
C GLU A 47 0.70 12.16 9.93
N LEU A 48 0.10 11.03 10.36
CA LEU A 48 0.36 9.73 9.73
C LEU A 48 -0.03 9.69 8.25
N GLN A 49 -1.15 10.32 7.89
CA GLN A 49 -1.60 10.40 6.50
C GLN A 49 -0.61 11.19 5.62
N ALA A 50 -0.11 12.33 6.14
CA ALA A 50 0.89 13.14 5.46
C ALA A 50 2.19 12.35 5.26
N GLU A 51 2.70 11.74 6.33
CA GLU A 51 3.94 10.94 6.29
C GLU A 51 3.82 9.73 5.36
N LEU A 52 2.71 8.99 5.41
CA LEU A 52 2.48 7.85 4.52
C LEU A 52 2.43 8.29 3.05
N THR A 53 1.75 9.40 2.76
CA THR A 53 1.66 9.96 1.41
C THR A 53 3.04 10.34 0.88
N GLN A 54 3.83 11.05 1.68
CA GLN A 54 5.17 11.47 1.29
C GLN A 54 6.08 10.26 1.03
N ASN A 55 6.04 9.26 1.89
CA ASN A 55 6.83 8.04 1.72
C ASN A 55 6.44 7.24 0.47
N LEU A 56 5.13 7.15 0.17
CA LEU A 56 4.65 6.48 -1.04
C LEU A 56 5.10 7.20 -2.31
N VAL A 57 4.92 8.52 -2.37
CA VAL A 57 5.36 9.33 -3.53
C VAL A 57 6.85 9.15 -3.76
N HIS A 58 7.65 9.27 -2.69
CA HIS A 58 9.10 9.12 -2.77
C HIS A 58 9.52 7.72 -3.21
N GLY A 59 8.87 6.67 -2.69
CA GLY A 59 9.13 5.28 -3.09
C GLY A 59 8.81 5.01 -4.56
N LEU A 60 7.70 5.54 -5.06
CA LEU A 60 7.27 5.37 -6.45
C LEU A 60 8.17 6.16 -7.42
N GLN A 61 8.62 7.36 -7.04
CA GLN A 61 9.51 8.17 -7.87
C GLN A 61 10.90 7.55 -8.07
N ARG A 62 11.38 6.75 -7.10
CA ARG A 62 12.65 6.01 -7.21
C ARG A 62 12.63 4.91 -8.28
N HIS A 63 11.45 4.46 -8.68
CA HIS A 63 11.28 3.45 -9.71
C HIS A 63 10.48 4.03 -10.88
N PRO A 64 11.08 4.92 -11.70
CA PRO A 64 10.37 5.48 -12.85
C PRO A 64 9.90 4.34 -13.73
N THR A 65 8.57 4.23 -13.87
CA THR A 65 7.91 3.18 -14.63
C THR A 65 8.54 3.12 -16.02
N ARG A 66 9.19 2.00 -16.37
CA ARG A 66 9.69 1.78 -17.73
C ARG A 66 8.48 1.84 -18.65
N ARG A 67 8.35 2.94 -19.38
CA ARG A 67 7.30 3.09 -20.38
C ARG A 67 7.62 2.07 -21.48
N HIS A 68 6.88 0.97 -21.53
CA HIS A 68 6.96 0.05 -22.66
C HIS A 68 6.39 0.80 -23.87
N THR A 69 7.26 1.45 -24.64
CA THR A 69 6.89 2.05 -25.92
C THR A 69 6.46 0.93 -26.84
N LEU A 70 5.17 0.81 -27.11
CA LEU A 70 4.70 0.15 -28.33
C LEU A 70 5.07 1.08 -29.49
N SER A 71 6.21 0.80 -30.11
CA SER A 71 6.51 1.23 -31.47
C SER A 71 7.43 0.19 -32.11
N ASP A 72 6.87 -0.97 -32.45
CA ASP A 72 7.34 -1.68 -33.65
C ASP A 72 6.80 -0.90 -34.83
N ASN A 73 7.68 -0.13 -35.46
CA ASN A 73 7.53 0.40 -36.81
C ASN A 73 8.95 0.50 -37.39
N THR A 74 9.47 -0.64 -37.81
CA THR A 74 10.65 -0.72 -38.68
C THR A 74 10.13 -0.74 -40.12
N PRO A 75 10.60 0.17 -41.00
CA PRO A 75 10.20 0.14 -42.40
C PRO A 75 10.98 -0.96 -43.14
N ASP A 76 10.31 -1.62 -44.08
CA ASP A 76 10.91 -2.18 -45.29
C ASP A 76 10.41 -1.33 -46.47
#